data_AF-A0A8S3UAM7-F1
#
_entry.id   AF-A0A8S3UAM7-F1
#
_cell.length_a   1.000
_cell.length_b   1.000
_cell.length_c   1.000
_cell.angle_alpha   90.00
_cell.angle_beta   90.00
_cell.angle_gamma   90.00
#
_symmetry.space_group_name_H-M   'P 1'
#
loop_
_entity.id
_entity.type
_entity.pdbx_description
1 polymer ?
#
loop_
_entity_poly.entity_id
_entity_poly.type
_entity_poly.pdbx_seq_one_letter_code
_entity_poly.pdbx_strand_id
1 'polypeptide(L)'
;MYFSTATKKEYSHYDYVDTEQKLENLVYHPKKIFNKLGDTHISDEDYQFAQTVWDKLKVKTLGEYSDVYLKKMDVALLADVFEKFRDISLHDYDLDPVSLFHHPGFSWSAMLKKGLGVAQTITDIDMMLFVEREYEAVYLSIFHRYAKANNPYLFDTYG
;
A
#
# COMPACT_ATOMS: atom_id res chain seq x y z
N MET A 1 -23.48 -10.48 0.97
CA MET A 1 -22.92 -11.38 2.00
C MET A 1 -21.39 -11.60 1.85
N TYR A 2 -20.76 -11.32 0.70
CA TYR A 2 -19.29 -11.42 0.52
C TYR A 2 -18.47 -10.22 1.04
N PHE A 3 -19.12 -9.06 1.26
CA PHE A 3 -18.43 -7.81 1.58
C PHE A 3 -17.84 -7.75 3.00
N SER A 4 -18.39 -8.45 3.99
CA SER A 4 -17.88 -8.36 5.38
C SER A 4 -16.53 -9.05 5.58
N THR A 5 -16.14 -9.95 4.68
CA THR A 5 -14.80 -10.56 4.66
C THR A 5 -13.78 -9.70 3.92
N ALA A 6 -14.20 -8.85 2.98
CA ALA A 6 -13.31 -7.99 2.20
C ALA A 6 -12.78 -6.76 2.95
N THR A 7 -13.31 -6.46 4.15
CA THR A 7 -12.88 -5.33 4.98
C THR A 7 -11.64 -5.62 5.84
N LYS A 8 -11.21 -6.88 5.93
CA LYS A 8 -9.97 -7.26 6.64
C LYS A 8 -9.01 -7.90 5.63
N LYS A 9 -7.79 -7.35 5.53
CA LYS A 9 -6.73 -7.94 4.71
C LYS A 9 -6.40 -9.34 5.24
N GLU A 10 -6.51 -10.34 4.38
CA GLU A 10 -6.15 -11.71 4.70
C GLU A 10 -4.63 -11.90 4.74
N TYR A 11 -4.19 -12.92 5.48
CA TYR A 11 -2.79 -13.30 5.50
C TYR A 11 -2.39 -13.82 4.11
N SER A 12 -1.30 -13.30 3.57
CA SER A 12 -0.88 -13.64 2.21
C SER A 12 0.10 -14.81 2.20
N HIS A 13 -0.14 -15.76 1.29
CA HIS A 13 0.59 -17.02 1.19
C HIS A 13 1.84 -16.96 0.31
N TYR A 14 2.28 -15.76 -0.09
CA TYR A 14 3.40 -15.56 -1.02
C TYR A 14 4.70 -16.24 -0.55
N ASP A 15 4.98 -16.24 0.75
CA ASP A 15 6.20 -16.88 1.30
C ASP A 15 6.15 -18.41 1.27
N TYR A 16 4.96 -19.01 1.17
CA TYR A 16 4.76 -20.46 1.16
C TYR A 16 4.77 -21.04 -0.25
N VAL A 17 4.23 -20.30 -1.23
CA VAL A 17 4.14 -20.71 -2.64
C VAL A 17 5.45 -20.38 -3.35
N ASP A 18 6.41 -21.30 -3.26
CA ASP A 18 7.69 -21.23 -3.99
C ASP A 18 7.71 -22.06 -5.28
N THR A 19 6.69 -22.88 -5.50
CA THR A 19 6.61 -23.86 -6.58
C THR A 19 5.18 -24.00 -7.08
N GLU A 20 5.00 -24.21 -8.38
CA GLU A 20 3.68 -24.37 -9.01
C GLU A 20 2.90 -25.58 -8.45
N GLN A 21 3.60 -26.67 -8.10
CA GLN A 21 2.99 -27.84 -7.45
C GLN A 21 2.25 -27.50 -6.15
N LYS A 22 2.72 -26.49 -5.40
CA LYS A 22 2.03 -26.06 -4.17
C LYS A 22 0.70 -25.37 -4.44
N LEU A 23 0.48 -24.85 -5.65
CA LEU A 23 -0.82 -24.29 -6.06
C LEU A 23 -1.88 -25.39 -6.24
N GLU A 24 -1.47 -26.61 -6.56
CA GLU A 24 -2.38 -27.76 -6.70
C GLU A 24 -2.78 -28.37 -5.35
N ASN A 25 -2.18 -27.92 -4.24
CA ASN A 25 -2.48 -28.41 -2.91
C ASN A 25 -3.97 -28.23 -2.57
N LEU A 26 -4.60 -29.31 -2.11
CA LEU A 26 -6.01 -29.35 -1.73
C LEU A 26 -6.29 -28.89 -0.30
N VAL A 27 -5.23 -28.71 0.49
CA VAL A 27 -5.31 -28.32 1.89
C VAL A 27 -4.92 -26.86 1.99
N TYR A 28 -5.75 -26.08 2.68
CA TYR A 28 -5.58 -24.65 2.83
C TYR A 28 -4.14 -24.31 3.22
N HIS A 29 -3.62 -24.73 4.40
CA HIS A 29 -2.18 -24.61 4.74
C HIS A 29 -1.72 -25.48 5.93
N PRO A 30 -0.41 -25.74 6.09
CA PRO A 30 0.17 -26.15 7.36
C PRO A 30 0.18 -24.96 8.35
N LYS A 31 -0.24 -25.18 9.60
CA LYS A 31 -0.36 -24.17 10.69
C LYS A 31 0.88 -23.31 11.01
N LYS A 32 2.01 -23.47 10.31
CA LYS A 32 3.30 -22.83 10.62
C LYS A 32 3.89 -22.10 9.43
N ILE A 33 3.10 -21.23 8.78
CA ILE A 33 3.67 -20.31 7.78
C ILE A 33 4.34 -19.16 8.51
N PHE A 34 5.54 -18.84 8.06
CA PHE A 34 6.35 -17.76 8.59
C PHE A 34 6.29 -16.59 7.60
N ASN A 35 5.90 -15.41 8.10
CA ASN A 35 5.91 -14.18 7.33
C ASN A 35 7.32 -13.60 7.39
N LYS A 36 8.04 -13.57 6.26
CA LYS A 36 9.39 -13.01 6.20
C LYS A 36 9.40 -11.49 6.34
N LEU A 37 8.34 -10.81 5.88
CA LEU A 37 8.23 -9.34 5.97
C LEU A 37 7.97 -8.87 7.40
N GLY A 38 7.23 -9.67 8.18
CA GLY A 38 6.86 -9.37 9.55
C GLY A 38 7.67 -10.11 10.61
N ASP A 39 8.65 -10.93 10.20
CA ASP A 39 9.45 -11.83 11.06
C ASP A 39 8.61 -12.59 12.11
N THR A 40 7.40 -13.01 11.72
CA THR A 40 6.37 -13.52 12.64
C THR A 40 5.61 -14.69 12.03
N HIS A 41 5.15 -15.60 12.88
CA HIS A 41 4.21 -16.64 12.48
C HIS A 41 2.79 -16.07 12.35
N ILE A 42 1.97 -16.71 11.52
CA ILE A 42 0.53 -16.41 11.46
C ILE A 42 -0.11 -16.58 12.85
N SER A 43 -0.95 -15.63 13.25
CA SER A 43 -1.72 -15.74 14.49
C SER A 43 -2.80 -16.82 14.35
N ASP A 44 -3.20 -17.45 15.46
CA ASP A 44 -4.29 -18.44 15.43
C ASP A 44 -5.61 -17.82 14.95
N GLU A 45 -5.86 -16.54 15.25
CA GLU A 45 -7.04 -15.79 14.83
C GLU A 45 -7.07 -15.58 13.31
N ASP A 46 -5.94 -15.18 12.73
CA ASP A 46 -5.83 -15.01 11.28
C ASP A 46 -5.93 -16.35 10.57
N TYR A 47 -5.36 -17.42 11.12
CA TYR A 47 -5.50 -18.77 10.58
C TYR A 47 -6.97 -19.26 10.58
N GLN A 48 -7.72 -19.02 11.66
CA GLN A 48 -9.15 -19.37 11.72
C GLN A 48 -10.00 -18.55 10.75
N PHE A 49 -9.71 -17.26 10.61
CA PHE A 49 -10.38 -16.38 9.64
C PHE A 49 -10.15 -16.88 8.22
N ALA A 50 -8.89 -17.18 7.91
CA ALA A 50 -8.41 -17.71 6.65
C ALA A 50 -9.10 -19.06 6.32
N GLN A 51 -9.23 -19.98 7.27
CA GLN A 51 -10.02 -21.23 7.09
C GLN A 51 -11.51 -20.96 6.81
N THR A 52 -12.11 -20.01 7.53
CA THR A 52 -13.51 -19.62 7.33
C THR A 52 -13.74 -19.08 5.92
N VAL A 53 -12.77 -18.34 5.38
CA VAL A 53 -12.82 -17.80 4.02
C VAL A 53 -12.71 -18.92 2.99
N TRP A 54 -11.75 -19.83 3.15
CA TRP A 54 -11.60 -21.01 2.29
C TRP A 54 -12.90 -21.82 2.18
N ASP A 55 -13.53 -22.13 3.33
CA ASP A 55 -14.77 -22.88 3.39
C ASP A 55 -15.95 -22.14 2.73
N LYS A 56 -16.01 -20.81 2.90
CA LYS A 56 -17.04 -19.97 2.28
C LYS A 56 -16.87 -19.84 0.76
N LEU A 57 -15.64 -19.75 0.29
CA LEU A 57 -15.31 -19.63 -1.13
C LEU A 57 -15.48 -20.96 -1.88
N LYS A 58 -15.54 -22.09 -1.17
CA LYS A 58 -15.69 -23.45 -1.73
C LYS A 58 -14.62 -23.79 -2.78
N VAL A 59 -13.44 -23.22 -2.62
CA VAL A 59 -12.27 -23.46 -3.46
C VAL A 59 -11.61 -24.77 -3.07
N LYS A 60 -11.02 -25.46 -4.06
CA LYS A 60 -10.42 -26.78 -3.85
C LYS A 60 -8.91 -26.73 -3.82
N THR A 61 -8.30 -25.81 -4.57
CA THR A 61 -6.85 -25.71 -4.69
C THR A 61 -6.36 -24.35 -4.20
N LEU A 62 -5.10 -24.31 -3.75
CA LEU A 62 -4.47 -23.06 -3.35
C LEU A 62 -4.37 -22.06 -4.52
N GLY A 63 -4.23 -22.56 -5.74
CA GLY A 63 -4.29 -21.77 -6.97
C GLY A 63 -5.64 -21.10 -7.18
N GLU A 64 -6.75 -21.83 -7.04
CA GLU A 64 -8.10 -21.25 -7.13
C GLU A 64 -8.32 -20.17 -6.06
N TYR A 65 -7.82 -20.42 -4.85
CA TYR A 65 -7.89 -19.44 -3.78
C TYR A 65 -7.07 -18.17 -4.10
N SER A 66 -5.83 -18.33 -4.59
CA SER A 66 -4.98 -17.21 -5.00
C SER A 66 -5.62 -16.40 -6.14
N ASP A 67 -6.23 -17.07 -7.11
CA ASP A 67 -6.97 -16.45 -8.20
C ASP A 67 -8.15 -15.63 -7.69
N VAL A 68 -8.91 -16.15 -6.73
CA VAL A 68 -10.05 -15.45 -6.14
C VAL A 68 -9.56 -14.23 -5.36
N TYR A 69 -8.52 -14.38 -4.54
CA TYR A 69 -7.91 -13.28 -3.79
C TYR A 69 -7.43 -12.17 -4.73
N LEU A 70 -6.60 -12.51 -5.73
CA LEU A 70 -6.04 -11.54 -6.67
C LEU A 70 -7.12 -10.88 -7.53
N LYS A 71 -7.99 -11.67 -8.17
CA LYS A 71 -8.98 -11.13 -9.13
C LYS A 71 -10.11 -10.39 -8.45
N LYS A 72 -10.63 -10.90 -7.33
CA LYS A 72 -11.82 -10.33 -6.67
C LYS A 72 -11.50 -9.34 -5.57
N MET A 73 -10.38 -9.48 -4.86
CA MET A 73 -10.00 -8.51 -3.83
C MET A 73 -9.11 -7.45 -4.42
N ASP A 74 -7.88 -7.80 -4.83
CA ASP A 74 -6.91 -6.79 -5.23
C ASP A 74 -7.34 -6.04 -6.51
N VAL A 75 -7.63 -6.77 -7.59
CA VAL A 75 -7.97 -6.14 -8.89
C VAL A 75 -9.31 -5.42 -8.86
N ALA A 76 -10.37 -6.05 -8.33
CA ALA A 76 -11.70 -5.44 -8.36
C ALA A 76 -11.80 -4.21 -7.42
N LEU A 77 -11.17 -4.25 -6.23
CA LEU A 77 -11.17 -3.08 -5.35
C LEU A 77 -10.34 -1.94 -5.93
N LEU A 78 -9.18 -2.24 -6.53
CA LEU A 78 -8.38 -1.22 -7.21
C LEU A 78 -9.13 -0.64 -8.41
N ALA A 79 -9.85 -1.46 -9.17
CA ALA A 79 -10.68 -1.01 -10.28
C ALA A 79 -11.78 -0.05 -9.80
N ASP A 80 -12.53 -0.41 -8.75
CA ASP A 80 -13.60 0.44 -8.19
C ASP A 80 -13.07 1.81 -7.71
N VAL A 81 -11.96 1.79 -6.96
CA VAL A 81 -11.30 3.04 -6.52
C VAL A 81 -10.80 3.87 -7.71
N PHE A 82 -10.23 3.22 -8.73
CA PHE A 82 -9.70 3.91 -9.90
C PHE A 82 -10.79 4.46 -10.82
N GLU A 83 -11.89 3.73 -11.01
CA GLU A 83 -13.08 4.20 -11.71
C GLU A 83 -13.64 5.43 -11.01
N LYS A 84 -13.77 5.40 -9.69
CA LYS A 84 -14.21 6.56 -8.93
C LYS A 84 -13.26 7.74 -9.05
N PHE A 85 -11.96 7.50 -9.03
CA PHE A 85 -10.95 8.53 -9.26
C PHE A 85 -11.05 9.13 -10.67
N ARG A 86 -11.28 8.32 -11.70
CA ARG A 86 -11.46 8.77 -13.08
C ARG A 86 -12.73 9.62 -13.23
N ASP A 87 -13.84 9.19 -12.64
CA ASP A 87 -15.10 9.95 -12.64
C ASP A 87 -14.93 11.33 -12.02
N ILE A 88 -14.31 11.40 -10.83
CA ILE A 88 -14.01 12.67 -10.14
C ILE A 88 -13.07 13.53 -10.98
N SER A 89 -12.03 12.93 -11.56
CA SER A 89 -11.04 13.65 -12.35
C SER A 89 -11.66 14.29 -13.60
N LEU A 90 -12.52 13.55 -14.30
CA LEU A 90 -13.27 14.06 -15.45
C LEU A 90 -14.30 15.10 -15.03
N HIS A 91 -15.00 14.91 -13.91
CA HIS A 91 -15.99 15.87 -13.43
C HIS A 91 -15.38 17.20 -12.97
N ASP A 92 -14.33 17.14 -12.14
CA ASP A 92 -13.79 18.33 -11.48
C ASP A 92 -12.74 19.06 -12.32
N TYR A 93 -11.92 18.32 -13.08
CA TYR A 93 -10.81 18.87 -13.84
C TYR A 93 -10.99 18.73 -15.34
N ASP A 94 -11.98 17.96 -15.82
CA ASP A 94 -12.15 17.63 -17.24
C ASP A 94 -10.85 17.05 -17.82
N LEU A 95 -10.15 16.24 -17.01
CA LEU A 95 -8.91 15.56 -17.37
C LEU A 95 -9.06 14.07 -17.10
N ASP A 96 -8.67 13.25 -18.08
CA ASP A 96 -8.63 11.81 -17.90
C ASP A 96 -7.28 11.40 -17.29
N PRO A 97 -7.24 10.85 -16.07
CA PRO A 97 -5.99 10.39 -15.45
C PRO A 97 -5.29 9.31 -16.27
N VAL A 98 -6.01 8.55 -17.10
CA VAL A 98 -5.42 7.50 -17.96
C VAL A 98 -4.54 8.10 -19.08
N SER A 99 -4.78 9.36 -19.44
CA SER A 99 -3.99 10.07 -20.46
C SER A 99 -2.62 10.54 -19.95
N LEU A 100 -2.37 10.44 -18.65
CA LEU A 100 -1.18 10.98 -18.00
C LEU A 100 -0.38 9.87 -17.33
N PHE A 101 0.94 9.95 -17.45
CA PHE A 101 1.85 8.87 -17.05
C PHE A 101 1.94 8.67 -15.53
N HIS A 102 1.79 9.74 -14.74
CA HIS A 102 1.82 9.68 -13.28
C HIS A 102 0.87 10.69 -12.64
N HIS A 103 0.50 10.44 -11.38
CA HIS A 103 -0.36 11.33 -10.58
C HIS A 103 0.19 12.76 -10.41
N PRO A 104 1.50 13.01 -10.19
CA PRO A 104 2.03 14.38 -10.18
C PRO A 104 1.86 15.12 -11.51
N GLY A 105 1.96 14.41 -12.64
CA GLY A 105 1.69 14.97 -13.97
C GLY A 105 0.21 15.32 -14.16
N PHE A 106 -0.68 14.52 -13.57
CA PHE A 106 -2.11 14.85 -13.44
C PHE A 106 -2.32 16.13 -12.63
N SER A 107 -1.77 16.22 -11.42
CA SER A 107 -1.90 17.41 -10.58
C SER A 107 -1.35 18.66 -11.25
N TRP A 108 -0.22 18.55 -11.96
CA TRP A 108 0.35 19.65 -12.74
C TRP A 108 -0.57 20.09 -13.87
N SER A 109 -1.11 19.15 -14.65
CA SER A 109 -2.04 19.44 -15.75
C SER A 109 -3.35 20.04 -15.23
N ALA A 110 -3.85 19.54 -14.11
CA ALA A 110 -5.01 20.08 -13.41
C ALA A 110 -4.78 21.52 -12.93
N MET A 111 -3.62 21.80 -12.34
CA MET A 111 -3.21 23.14 -11.93
C MET A 111 -3.19 24.12 -13.10
N LEU A 112 -2.53 23.74 -14.21
CA LEU A 112 -2.47 24.55 -15.43
C LEU A 112 -3.87 24.81 -16.00
N LYS A 113 -4.73 23.79 -16.04
CA LYS A 113 -6.10 23.88 -16.56
C LYS A 113 -7.02 24.76 -15.69
N LYS A 114 -6.81 24.76 -14.37
CA LYS A 114 -7.53 25.64 -13.43
C LYS A 114 -7.03 27.09 -13.45
N GLY A 115 -6.02 27.40 -14.26
CA GLY A 115 -5.50 28.76 -14.41
C GLY A 115 -4.69 29.24 -13.20
N LEU A 116 -4.19 28.33 -12.36
CA LEU A 116 -3.39 28.65 -11.17
C LEU A 116 -1.94 29.05 -11.50
N GLY A 117 -1.70 29.54 -12.72
CA GLY A 117 -0.42 30.08 -13.18
C GLY A 117 0.25 29.22 -14.24
N VAL A 118 0.71 29.88 -15.31
CA VAL A 118 1.68 29.30 -16.25
C VAL A 118 3.02 29.35 -15.55
N ALA A 119 3.47 28.21 -15.02
CA ALA A 119 4.82 28.14 -14.47
C ALA A 119 5.82 28.36 -15.62
N GLN A 120 6.59 29.43 -15.53
CA GLN A 120 7.66 29.68 -16.48
C GLN A 120 8.75 28.61 -16.29
N THR A 121 9.15 27.94 -17.37
CA THR A 121 10.27 27.01 -17.32
C THR A 121 11.54 27.78 -16.99
N ILE A 122 12.24 27.38 -15.92
CA ILE A 122 13.54 27.94 -15.56
C ILE A 122 14.56 27.45 -16.59
N THR A 123 15.08 28.35 -17.41
CA THR A 123 16.10 28.05 -18.43
C THR A 123 17.51 28.43 -17.99
N ASP A 124 17.63 29.30 -16.98
CA ASP A 124 18.91 29.78 -16.44
C ASP A 124 19.39 28.87 -15.31
N ILE A 125 20.64 28.43 -15.39
CA ILE A 125 21.26 27.53 -14.41
C ILE A 125 21.49 28.21 -13.07
N ASP A 126 21.78 29.51 -13.04
CA ASP A 126 21.99 30.25 -11.79
C ASP A 126 20.66 30.40 -11.03
N MET A 127 19.55 30.58 -11.75
CA MET A 127 18.21 30.58 -11.17
C MET A 127 17.82 29.21 -10.59
N MET A 128 18.18 28.12 -11.28
CA MET A 128 17.94 26.76 -10.80
C MET A 128 18.72 26.50 -9.51
N LEU A 129 20.03 26.80 -9.50
CA LEU A 129 20.89 26.64 -8.34
C LEU A 129 20.44 27.50 -7.15
N PHE A 130 19.93 28.70 -7.40
CA PHE A 130 19.33 29.53 -6.36
C PHE A 130 18.12 28.84 -5.71
N VAL A 131 17.18 28.33 -6.52
CA VAL A 131 15.98 27.63 -6.00
C VAL A 131 16.36 26.35 -5.25
N GLU A 132 17.28 25.55 -5.80
CA GLU A 132 17.74 24.31 -5.15
C GLU A 132 18.44 24.57 -3.81
N ARG A 133 19.22 25.66 -3.72
CA ARG A 133 19.91 26.02 -2.48
C ARG A 133 18.94 26.43 -1.37
N GLU A 134 17.87 27.12 -1.72
CA GLU A 134 16.83 27.55 -0.76
C GLU A 134 15.75 26.47 -0.55
N TYR A 135 15.79 25.38 -1.33
CA TYR A 135 14.87 24.24 -1.19
C TYR A 135 15.24 23.44 0.06
N GLU A 136 14.66 23.81 1.19
CA GLU A 136 14.64 22.96 2.36
C GLU A 136 13.38 22.08 2.33
N ALA A 137 13.58 20.76 2.28
CA ALA A 137 12.49 19.83 2.53
C ALA A 137 11.88 20.09 3.91
N VAL A 138 10.61 19.72 4.10
CA VAL A 138 9.89 19.91 5.38
C VAL A 138 10.72 19.40 6.55
N TYR A 139 10.99 20.28 7.51
CA TYR A 139 11.67 19.92 8.75
C TYR A 139 10.73 19.11 9.65
N LEU A 140 10.96 17.80 9.75
CA LEU A 140 10.25 16.93 10.68
C LEU A 140 11.10 16.72 11.94
N SER A 141 10.71 17.36 13.04
CA SER A 141 11.28 17.08 14.36
C SER A 141 10.38 16.14 15.17
N ILE A 142 10.91 14.96 15.51
CA ILE A 142 10.27 14.01 16.41
C ILE A 142 10.84 14.23 17.82
N PHE A 143 10.13 15.02 18.62
CA PHE A 143 10.48 15.21 20.03
C PHE A 143 10.00 14.01 20.85
N HIS A 144 10.92 13.28 21.47
CA HIS A 144 10.57 12.25 22.44
C HIS A 144 10.22 12.95 23.76
N ARG A 145 9.00 12.73 24.29
CA ARG A 145 8.60 13.25 25.61
C ARG A 145 9.44 12.67 26.76
N TYR A 146 10.08 11.54 26.53
CA TYR A 146 10.92 10.85 27.50
C TYR A 146 12.05 10.11 26.76
N ALA A 147 13.28 10.25 27.24
CA ALA A 147 14.44 9.52 26.76
C ALA A 147 15.15 8.90 27.97
N LYS A 148 15.28 7.56 27.98
CA LYS A 148 16.06 6.84 28.99
C LYS A 148 17.34 6.32 28.35
N ALA A 149 18.48 6.63 28.94
CA ALA A 149 19.77 6.13 28.46
C ALA A 149 19.88 4.62 28.71
N ASN A 150 20.18 3.84 27.67
CA ASN A 150 20.46 2.40 27.78
C ASN A 150 21.95 2.17 28.07
N ASN A 151 22.46 2.74 29.16
CA ASN A 151 23.83 2.53 29.61
C ASN A 151 23.82 1.95 31.03
N PRO A 152 24.35 0.73 31.24
CA PRO A 152 24.36 0.08 32.55
C PRO A 152 25.20 0.81 33.62
N TYR A 153 25.98 1.82 33.25
CA TYR A 153 26.78 2.64 34.17
C TYR A 153 26.18 4.02 34.50
N LEU A 154 25.01 4.37 33.92
CA LEU A 154 24.31 5.62 34.26
C LEU A 154 23.28 5.37 35.37
N PHE A 155 23.40 6.10 36.48
CA PHE A 155 22.46 6.04 37.59
C PHE A 155 21.12 6.72 37.22
N ASP A 156 20.00 6.13 37.64
CA ASP A 156 18.61 6.50 37.29
C ASP A 156 18.14 7.88 37.82
N THR A 157 19.05 8.76 38.26
CA THR A 157 18.73 9.94 39.11
C THR A 157 18.68 11.30 38.40
N TYR A 158 18.69 11.38 37.08
CA TYR A 158 18.54 12.67 36.39
C TYR A 158 17.44 12.59 35.32
N GLY A 159 16.23 12.92 35.76
CA GLY A 159 15.09 13.30 34.94
C GLY A 159 14.56 14.64 35.42
#